data_AF-Q0TVA6-F1
#
_entry.id   AF-Q0TVA6-F1
#
_cell.length_a   1.000
_cell.length_b   1.000
_cell.length_c   1.000
_cell.angle_alpha   90.00
_cell.angle_beta   90.00
_cell.angle_gamma   90.00
#
_symmetry.space_group_name_H-M   'P 1'
#
loop_
_entity.id
_entity.type
_entity.pdbx_description
1 polymer ?
#
loop_
_entity_poly.entity_id
_entity_poly.type
_entity_poly.pdbx_seq_one_letter_code
_entity_poly.pdbx_strand_id
1 'polypeptide(L)' 'MPVSDLRLLALDGGGVRGLSALMILEQLIEAVDSDAPLKLCDYFDMISGTSTGR' A
#
# COMPACT_ATOMS: atom_id res chain seq x y z
N MET A 1 13.71 -22.70 -3.47
CA MET A 1 12.99 -21.50 -3.01
C MET A 1 12.25 -20.96 -4.22
N PRO A 2 10.92 -20.91 -4.24
CA PRO A 2 10.24 -20.28 -5.38
C PRO A 2 10.71 -18.82 -5.42
N VAL A 3 11.02 -18.33 -6.62
CA VAL A 3 11.34 -16.92 -6.83
C VAL A 3 10.06 -16.17 -6.51
N SER A 4 9.97 -15.55 -5.34
CA SER A 4 8.85 -14.68 -5.01
C SER A 4 8.96 -13.46 -5.91
N ASP A 5 7.95 -13.23 -6.75
CA ASP A 5 7.86 -12.01 -7.54
C ASP A 5 7.94 -10.80 -6.58
N LEU A 6 8.80 -9.85 -6.92
CA LEU A 6 9.04 -8.66 -6.12
C LEU A 6 7.76 -7.82 -6.06
N ARG A 7 7.21 -7.61 -4.86
CA ARG A 7 5.99 -6.83 -4.64
C ARG A 7 6.32 -5.43 -4.16
N LEU A 8 6.06 -4.47 -5.03
CA LEU A 8 6.44 -3.07 -4.85
C LEU A 8 5.19 -2.18 -4.78
N LEU A 9 5.09 -1.39 -3.71
CA LEU A 9 4.05 -0.38 -3.54
C LEU A 9 4.66 1.01 -3.70
N ALA A 10 4.17 1.79 -4.67
CA ALA A 10 4.59 3.16 -4.90
C ALA A 10 3.41 4.13 -4.70
N LEU A 11 3.53 5.06 -3.75
CA LEU A 11 2.54 6.09 -3.46
C LEU A 11 3.04 7.44 -3.98
N ASP A 12 2.38 7.95 -5.03
CA ASP A 12 2.78 9.22 -5.62
C ASP A 12 2.35 10.43 -4.77
N GLY A 13 3.14 11.49 -4.84
CA GLY A 13 2.93 12.71 -4.07
C GLY A 13 1.86 13.59 -4.69
N GLY A 14 0.82 13.93 -3.92
CA GLY A 14 -0.35 14.66 -4.44
C GLY A 14 -0.87 15.81 -3.57
N GLY A 15 -0.23 16.10 -2.43
CA GLY A 15 -0.79 17.02 -1.43
C GLY A 15 -2.07 16.45 -0.81
N VAL A 16 -3.11 17.29 -0.66
CA VAL A 16 -4.43 16.84 -0.19
C VAL A 16 -5.06 15.76 -1.06
N ARG A 17 -4.70 15.67 -2.34
CA ARG A 17 -5.16 14.61 -3.26
C ARG A 17 -4.47 13.27 -3.01
N GLY A 18 -3.36 13.24 -2.26
CA GLY A 18 -2.74 12.00 -1.82
C GLY A 18 -3.62 11.21 -0.85
N LEU A 19 -4.54 11.90 -0.15
CA LEU A 19 -5.46 11.25 0.78
C LEU A 19 -6.43 10.30 0.08
N SER A 20 -6.85 10.60 -1.16
CA SER A 20 -7.72 9.67 -1.90
C SER A 20 -6.99 8.39 -2.28
N ALA A 21 -5.68 8.44 -2.56
CA ALA A 21 -4.88 7.24 -2.80
C ALA A 21 -4.77 6.37 -1.54
N LEU A 22 -4.62 6.98 -0.36
CA LEU A 22 -4.63 6.26 0.92
C LEU A 22 -5.99 5.63 1.22
N MET A 23 -7.10 6.36 0.98
CA MET A 23 -8.45 5.83 1.16
C MET A 23 -8.74 4.62 0.24
N ILE A 24 -8.27 4.68 -1.01
CA ILE A 24 -8.40 3.54 -1.94
C ILE A 24 -7.55 2.36 -1.45
N LEU A 25 -6.33 2.61 -0.94
CA LEU A 25 -5.48 1.56 -0.40
C LEU A 25 -6.08 0.90 0.85
N GLU A 26 -6.68 1.69 1.74
CA GLU A 26 -7.38 1.19 2.93
C GLU A 26 -8.58 0.32 2.53
N GLN A 27 -9.41 0.77 1.59
CA GLN A 27 -10.52 -0.03 1.06
C GLN A 27 -10.04 -1.33 0.38
N LEU A 28 -8.90 -1.29 -0.29
CA LEU A 28 -8.31 -2.49 -0.90
C LEU A 28 -7.88 -3.50 0.17
N ILE A 29 -7.25 -3.02 1.24
CA ILE A 29 -6.82 -3.87 2.36
C ILE A 29 -8.04 -4.51 3.02
N GLU A 30 -9.07 -3.72 3.34
CA GLU A 30 -10.32 -4.24 3.92
C GLU A 30 -11.05 -5.23 3.00
N ALA A 31 -11.01 -5.01 1.69
CA ALA A 31 -11.63 -5.93 0.72
C ALA A 31 -10.89 -7.26 0.59
N VAL A 32 -9.58 -7.29 0.86
CA VAL A 32 -8.77 -8.52 0.82
C VAL A 32 -8.93 -9.32 2.11
N ASP A 33 -8.92 -8.65 3.26
CA ASP A 33 -9.17 -9.29 4.55
C ASP A 33 -9.84 -8.29 5.50
N SER A 34 -11.14 -8.48 5.72
CA SER A 34 -11.95 -7.60 6.57
C SER A 34 -11.85 -7.93 8.06
N ASP A 35 -11.33 -9.11 8.43
CA ASP A 35 -11.25 -9.59 9.81
C ASP A 35 -9.87 -9.39 10.44
N ALA A 36 -8.82 -9.20 9.64
CA ALA A 36 -7.47 -8.92 10.12
C ALA A 36 -6.87 -7.68 9.44
N PRO A 37 -6.41 -6.67 10.19
CA PRO A 37 -5.69 -5.54 9.60
C PRO A 37 -4.38 -6.04 8.98
N LEU A 38 -4.38 -6.20 7.65
CA LEU A 38 -3.20 -6.63 6.90
C LEU A 38 -2.12 -5.58 7.07
N LYS A 39 -0.98 -5.99 7.62
CA LYS A 39 0.19 -5.14 7.63
C LYS A 39 0.77 -5.14 6.22
N LEU A 40 0.78 -3.99 5.57
CA LEU A 40 1.35 -3.82 4.22
C LEU A 40 2.78 -4.40 4.10
N CYS A 41 3.58 -4.33 5.16
CA CYS A 41 4.93 -4.90 5.21
C CYS A 41 5.00 -6.43 5.20
N ASP A 42 3.89 -7.15 5.43
CA ASP A 42 3.83 -8.61 5.27
C ASP A 42 3.62 -9.02 3.79
N TYR A 43 3.21 -8.06 2.94
CA TYR A 43 2.83 -8.31 1.54
C TYR A 43 3.75 -7.63 0.52
N PHE A 44 4.32 -6.49 0.87
CA PHE A 44 5.18 -5.70 -0.01
C PHE A 44 6.62 -5.71 0.49
N ASP A 45 7.53 -6.12 -0.38
CA ASP A 45 8.98 -6.13 -0.12
C ASP A 45 9.56 -4.72 -0.04
N MET A 46 8.94 -3.77 -0.76
CA MET A 46 9.33 -2.36 -0.72
C MET A 46 8.14 -1.44 -0.90
N ILE A 47 8.04 -0.45 0.00
CA ILE A 47 7.06 0.63 -0.06
C ILE A 47 7.83 1.94 -0.25
N SER A 48 7.47 2.70 -1.28
CA SER A 48 8.10 3.99 -1.59
C SER A 48 7.02 5.05 -1.80
N GLY A 49 7.27 6.27 -1.36
CA GLY A 49 6.37 7.38 -1.65
C GLY A 49 7.04 8.74 -1.58
N THR A 50 6.41 9.72 -2.25
CA THR A 50 6.93 11.10 -2.34
C THR A 50 5.99 12.09 -1.63
N SER A 51 6.55 13.10 -0.96
CA SER A 51 5.81 14.17 -0.25
C SER A 51 4.77 13.64 0.76
N THR A 52 3.48 13.66 0.42
CA THR A 52 2.35 13.26 1.28
C THR A 52 2.09 11.75 1.28
N GLY A 53 2.75 11.00 0.39
CA GLY A 53 2.70 9.54 0.33
C GLY A 53 3.78 8.84 1.17
N ARG A 54 4.45 9.56 2.09
CA ARG A 54 5.39 8.99 3.08
C ARG A 54 4.68 8.54 4.33
#